data_AF-A0A0R1M5B0-F1
#
_entry.id   AF-A0A0R1M5B0-F1
#
_cell.length_a   1.000
_cell.length_b   1.000
_cell.length_c   1.000
_cell.angle_alpha   90.00
_cell.angle_beta   90.00
_cell.angle_gamma   90.00
#
_symmetry.space_group_name_H-M   'P 1'
#
loop_
_entity.id
_entity.type
_entity.pdbx_description
1 polymer ?
#
loop_
_entity_poly.entity_id
_entity_poly.type
_entity_poly.pdbx_seq_one_letter_code
_entity_poly.pdbx_strand_id
1 'polypeptide(L)'
;MVRILSDITTIIVAIEALGIMCLEVWGTQTKVAQRAFNLSAEYLKQEEAQLSMANQGLYNGFIGVGILIVRFGFPTVAVYPGLLLFIGFVVVAAIFGALTVTKKIILTQGMPAMLALILLVINEM
;
A
#
# COMPACT_ATOMS: atom_id res chain seq x y z
N MET A 1 6.59 -1.96 24.07
CA MET A 1 5.26 -2.26 23.50
C MET A 1 5.00 -1.47 22.21
N VAL A 2 5.13 -0.13 22.23
CA VAL A 2 4.93 0.73 21.04
C VAL A 2 5.79 0.32 19.84
N ARG A 3 7.09 0.03 20.05
CA ARG A 3 7.98 -0.47 18.98
C ARG A 3 7.45 -1.71 18.26
N ILE A 4 6.96 -2.70 19.00
CA ILE A 4 6.43 -3.94 18.42
C ILE A 4 5.17 -3.64 17.60
N LEU A 5 4.30 -2.75 18.11
CA LEU A 5 3.09 -2.34 17.38
C LEU A 5 3.44 -1.56 16.10
N SER A 6 4.42 -0.67 16.15
CA SER A 6 4.93 0.06 14.97
C SER A 6 5.47 -0.92 13.91
N ASP A 7 6.22 -1.94 14.33
CA ASP A 7 6.76 -2.94 13.41
C ASP A 7 5.66 -3.78 12.76
N ILE A 8 4.72 -4.28 13.56
CA ILE A 8 3.59 -5.08 13.07
C ILE A 8 2.79 -4.27 12.05
N THR A 9 2.44 -3.03 12.37
CA THR A 9 1.63 -2.18 11.48
C THR A 9 2.40 -1.77 10.22
N THR A 10 3.71 -1.52 10.32
CA THR A 10 4.58 -1.28 9.16
C THR A 10 4.62 -2.49 8.22
N ILE A 11 4.76 -3.70 8.77
CA ILE A 11 4.76 -4.94 7.99
C ILE A 11 3.39 -5.18 7.35
N ILE A 12 2.29 -4.89 8.05
CA ILE A 12 0.94 -4.98 7.48
C ILE A 12 0.82 -4.10 6.23
N VAL A 13 1.29 -2.84 6.29
CA VAL A 13 1.24 -1.92 5.13
C VAL A 13 2.08 -2.47 3.96
N ALA A 14 3.26 -3.04 4.25
CA ALA A 14 4.09 -3.66 3.21
C ALA A 14 3.40 -4.87 2.55
N ILE A 15 2.81 -5.75 3.35
CA ILE A 15 2.08 -6.92 2.87
C ILE A 15 0.87 -6.48 2.05
N GLU A 16 0.16 -5.45 2.51
CA GLU A 16 -0.98 -4.90 1.79
C GLU A 16 -0.56 -4.39 0.40
N ALA A 17 0.50 -3.57 0.33
CA ALA A 17 1.01 -3.03 -0.93
C ALA A 17 1.45 -4.15 -1.90
N LEU A 18 2.10 -5.20 -1.40
CA LEU A 18 2.46 -6.39 -2.18
C LEU A 18 1.23 -7.20 -2.61
N GLY A 19 0.21 -7.31 -1.75
CA GLY A 19 -1.05 -7.96 -2.08
C GLY A 19 -1.81 -7.21 -3.17
N ILE A 20 -1.82 -5.88 -3.12
CA ILE A 20 -2.40 -5.01 -4.16
C ILE A 20 -1.64 -5.19 -5.47
N MET A 21 -0.30 -5.15 -5.45
CA MET A 21 0.52 -5.48 -6.62
C MET A 21 0.09 -6.81 -7.23
N CYS A 22 -0.04 -7.85 -6.41
CA CYS A 22 -0.43 -9.17 -6.91
C CYS A 22 -1.81 -9.17 -7.59
N LEU A 23 -2.77 -8.45 -7.02
CA LEU A 23 -4.11 -8.29 -7.59
C LEU A 23 -4.11 -7.46 -8.87
N GLU A 24 -3.26 -6.45 -8.99
CA GLU A 24 -3.22 -5.54 -10.15
C GLU A 24 -2.40 -6.09 -11.33
N VAL A 25 -1.37 -6.89 -11.06
CA VAL A 25 -0.49 -7.49 -12.08
C VAL A 25 -1.03 -8.83 -12.58
N TRP A 26 -1.43 -9.72 -11.67
CA TRP A 26 -1.84 -11.09 -12.04
C TRP A 26 -3.31 -11.38 -11.75
N GLY A 27 -3.91 -10.68 -10.78
CA GLY A 27 -5.27 -10.92 -10.32
C GLY A 27 -6.36 -10.05 -10.96
N THR A 28 -6.03 -9.28 -12.00
CA THR A 28 -6.82 -8.13 -12.48
C THR A 28 -8.24 -8.51 -12.90
N GLN A 29 -8.43 -9.72 -13.45
CA GLN A 29 -9.74 -10.19 -13.91
C GLN A 29 -10.58 -10.89 -12.82
N THR A 30 -10.04 -11.06 -11.62
CA THR A 30 -10.73 -11.79 -10.53
C THR A 30 -11.90 -10.99 -9.95
N LYS A 31 -12.87 -11.69 -9.35
CA LYS A 31 -13.97 -11.05 -8.59
C LYS A 31 -13.46 -10.23 -7.40
N VAL A 32 -12.28 -10.57 -6.87
CA VAL A 32 -11.65 -9.83 -5.77
C VAL A 32 -11.18 -8.47 -6.26
N ALA A 33 -10.43 -8.42 -7.37
CA ALA A 33 -9.99 -7.17 -7.99
C ALA A 33 -11.17 -6.26 -8.36
N GLN A 34 -12.22 -6.81 -8.98
CA GLN A 34 -13.46 -6.07 -9.29
C GLN A 34 -14.06 -5.38 -8.06
N ARG A 35 -14.16 -6.09 -6.94
CA ARG A 35 -14.73 -5.56 -5.68
C ARG A 35 -13.82 -4.56 -4.98
N ALA A 36 -12.50 -4.79 -5.04
CA ALA A 36 -11.50 -3.94 -4.42
C ALA A 36 -11.41 -2.58 -5.12
N PHE A 37 -11.35 -2.58 -6.45
CA PHE A 37 -11.18 -1.38 -7.26
C PHE A 37 -12.50 -0.77 -7.76
N ASN A 38 -13.62 -1.44 -7.50
CA ASN A 38 -14.96 -1.01 -7.95
C ASN A 38 -15.05 -0.84 -9.48
N LEU A 39 -14.43 -1.77 -10.21
CA LEU A 39 -14.36 -1.78 -11.69
C LEU A 39 -15.21 -2.90 -12.28
N SER A 40 -15.75 -2.67 -13.48
CA SER A 40 -16.57 -3.67 -14.18
C SER A 40 -15.70 -4.79 -14.76
N ALA A 41 -16.27 -5.99 -14.85
CA ALA A 41 -15.60 -7.12 -15.50
C ALA A 41 -15.31 -6.85 -16.99
N GLU A 42 -16.14 -6.06 -17.66
CA GLU A 42 -15.94 -5.68 -19.06
C GLU A 42 -14.73 -4.75 -19.23
N TYR A 43 -14.59 -3.75 -18.36
CA TYR A 43 -13.43 -2.86 -18.36
C TYR A 43 -12.13 -3.63 -18.11
N LEU A 44 -12.12 -4.53 -17.12
CA LEU A 44 -10.94 -5.31 -16.75
C LEU A 44 -10.53 -6.36 -17.79
N LYS A 45 -11.37 -6.63 -18.80
CA LYS A 45 -11.02 -7.47 -19.96
C LYS A 45 -10.28 -6.71 -21.04
N GLN A 46 -10.31 -5.37 -21.03
CA GLN A 46 -9.57 -4.56 -21.99
C GLN A 46 -8.07 -4.75 -21.74
N GLU A 47 -7.28 -4.88 -22.80
CA GLU A 47 -5.84 -5.13 -22.69
C GLU A 47 -5.13 -3.90 -22.10
N GLU A 48 -5.54 -2.71 -22.50
CA GLU A 48 -4.99 -1.43 -22.03
C GLU A 48 -5.27 -1.22 -20.54
N ALA A 49 -6.45 -1.65 -20.06
CA ALA A 49 -6.78 -1.61 -18.64
C ALA A 49 -5.87 -2.57 -17.84
N GLN A 50 -5.65 -3.78 -18.35
CA GLN A 50 -4.76 -4.76 -17.71
C GLN A 50 -3.31 -4.27 -17.67
N LEU A 51 -2.79 -3.72 -18.76
CA LEU A 51 -1.44 -3.17 -18.81
C LEU A 51 -1.26 -1.96 -17.89
N SER A 52 -2.26 -1.07 -17.86
CA SER A 52 -2.26 0.10 -16.96
C SER A 52 -2.28 -0.32 -15.49
N MET A 53 -3.13 -1.28 -15.13
CA MET A 53 -3.19 -1.81 -13.78
C MET A 53 -1.92 -2.56 -13.41
N ALA A 54 -1.35 -3.38 -14.29
CA ALA A 54 -0.10 -4.06 -14.01
C ALA A 54 1.04 -3.07 -13.73
N ASN A 55 1.11 -1.96 -14.48
CA ASN A 55 2.08 -0.91 -14.23
C ASN A 55 1.84 -0.22 -12.87
N GLN A 56 0.58 0.10 -12.53
CA GLN A 56 0.20 0.64 -11.22
C GLN A 56 0.58 -0.32 -10.07
N GLY A 57 0.34 -1.61 -10.27
CA GLY A 57 0.71 -2.68 -9.36
C GLY A 57 2.20 -2.74 -9.08
N LEU A 58 3.06 -2.58 -10.08
CA LEU A 58 4.50 -2.55 -9.87
C LEU A 58 4.93 -1.42 -8.93
N TYR A 59 4.32 -0.22 -9.03
CA TYR A 59 4.61 0.87 -8.09
C TYR A 59 4.19 0.52 -6.66
N ASN A 60 3.01 -0.10 -6.47
CA ASN A 60 2.60 -0.62 -5.16
C ASN A 60 3.61 -1.67 -4.65
N GLY A 61 4.11 -2.53 -5.53
CA GLY A 61 5.17 -3.49 -5.24
C GLY A 61 6.46 -2.84 -4.77
N PHE A 62 6.91 -1.79 -5.45
CA PHE A 62 8.11 -1.04 -5.07
C PHE A 62 7.96 -0.38 -3.69
N ILE A 63 6.76 0.10 -3.35
CA ILE A 63 6.48 0.63 -2.01
C ILE A 63 6.59 -0.50 -0.97
N GLY A 64 5.91 -1.63 -1.19
CA GLY A 64 5.94 -2.75 -0.24
C GLY A 64 7.35 -3.30 0.00
N VAL A 65 8.11 -3.53 -1.08
CA VAL A 65 9.53 -3.93 -1.00
C VAL A 65 10.37 -2.85 -0.32
N GLY A 66 10.16 -1.58 -0.68
CA GLY A 66 10.86 -0.44 -0.10
C GLY A 66 10.68 -0.36 1.41
N ILE A 67 9.45 -0.54 1.92
CA ILE A 67 9.16 -0.58 3.36
C ILE A 67 9.96 -1.70 4.05
N LEU A 68 9.97 -2.91 3.49
CA LEU A 68 10.68 -4.05 4.07
C LEU A 68 12.20 -3.85 4.05
N ILE A 69 12.75 -3.38 2.92
CA ILE A 69 14.18 -3.10 2.79
C ILE A 69 14.61 -1.99 3.75
N VAL A 70 13.84 -0.90 3.85
CA VAL A 70 14.14 0.17 4.81
C VAL A 70 14.10 -0.37 6.23
N ARG A 71 13.09 -1.15 6.61
CA ARG A 71 12.95 -1.63 7.99
C ARG A 71 14.06 -2.61 8.40
N PHE A 72 14.45 -3.52 7.51
CA PHE A 72 15.30 -4.67 7.85
C PHE A 72 16.69 -4.66 7.23
N GLY A 73 16.92 -3.82 6.22
CA GLY A 73 18.18 -3.77 5.47
C GLY A 73 18.96 -2.46 5.61
N PHE A 74 18.33 -1.35 6.00
CA PHE A 74 19.00 -0.06 6.10
C PHE A 74 19.59 0.19 7.51
N PRO A 75 20.63 1.04 7.62
CA PRO A 75 21.15 1.47 8.92
C PRO A 75 20.06 2.15 9.75
N THR A 76 20.11 1.97 11.08
CA THR A 76 19.07 2.47 12.01
C THR A 76 18.73 3.94 11.82
N VAL A 77 19.72 4.79 11.54
CA VAL A 77 19.53 6.24 11.33
C VAL A 77 18.69 6.58 10.09
N ALA A 78 18.59 5.67 9.11
CA ALA A 78 17.82 5.84 7.89
C ALA A 78 16.41 5.21 7.96
N VAL A 79 16.15 4.36 8.96
CA VAL A 79 14.90 3.61 9.07
C VAL A 79 13.71 4.54 9.24
N TYR A 80 13.74 5.43 10.24
CA TYR A 80 12.64 6.35 10.51
C TYR A 80 12.29 7.26 9.32
N PRO A 81 13.23 8.05 8.75
CA PRO A 81 12.92 8.91 7.61
C PRO A 81 12.48 8.12 6.37
N GLY A 82 13.05 6.93 6.14
CA GLY A 82 12.63 6.07 5.02
C GLY A 82 11.20 5.54 5.19
N LEU A 83 10.84 5.07 6.38
CA LEU A 83 9.49 4.57 6.65
C LEU A 83 8.45 5.70 6.63
N LEU A 84 8.79 6.88 7.16
CA LEU A 84 7.96 8.07 7.03
C LEU A 84 7.65 8.38 5.56
N LEU A 85 8.65 8.30 4.68
CA LEU A 85 8.49 8.56 3.25
C LEU A 85 7.55 7.54 2.59
N PHE A 86 7.87 6.25 2.70
CA PHE A 86 7.09 5.20 2.02
C PHE A 86 5.66 5.07 2.57
N ILE A 87 5.49 5.05 3.89
CA ILE A 87 4.15 4.98 4.51
C ILE A 87 3.39 6.28 4.22
N GLY A 88 4.07 7.43 4.21
CA GLY A 88 3.50 8.71 3.80
C GLY A 88 2.95 8.69 2.36
N PHE A 89 3.66 8.07 1.41
CA PHE A 89 3.15 7.88 0.05
C PHE A 89 1.86 7.05 0.04
N VAL A 90 1.77 5.98 0.82
CA VAL A 90 0.55 5.18 0.94
C VAL A 90 -0.61 6.00 1.49
N VAL A 91 -0.38 6.82 2.53
CA VAL A 91 -1.42 7.70 3.10
C VAL A 91 -1.92 8.69 2.06
N VAL A 92 -1.02 9.36 1.32
CA VAL A 92 -1.41 10.33 0.27
C VAL A 92 -2.19 9.63 -0.85
N ALA A 93 -1.71 8.48 -1.33
CA ALA A 93 -2.40 7.70 -2.35
C ALA A 93 -3.78 7.23 -1.89
N ALA A 94 -3.91 6.79 -0.62
CA ALA A 94 -5.18 6.34 -0.07
C ALA A 94 -6.20 7.49 0.06
N ILE A 95 -5.76 8.68 0.46
CA ILE A 95 -6.62 9.88 0.49
C ILE A 95 -7.09 10.21 -0.92
N PHE A 96 -6.17 10.30 -1.89
CA PHE A 96 -6.52 10.62 -3.27
C PHE A 96 -7.45 9.57 -3.89
N GLY A 97 -7.15 8.28 -3.70
CA GLY A 97 -7.98 7.17 -4.18
C GLY A 97 -9.36 7.13 -3.51
N ALA A 98 -9.46 7.50 -2.25
CA ALA A 98 -10.75 7.60 -1.56
C ALA A 98 -11.65 8.72 -2.11
N LEU A 99 -11.05 9.82 -2.57
CA LEU A 99 -11.75 10.95 -3.16
C LEU A 99 -12.11 10.72 -4.63
N THR A 100 -11.33 9.93 -5.37
CA THR A 100 -11.46 9.80 -6.83
C THR A 100 -12.01 8.46 -7.32
N VAL A 101 -11.71 7.35 -6.62
CA VAL A 101 -12.07 5.98 -7.07
C VAL A 101 -13.17 5.39 -6.19
N THR A 102 -12.89 5.19 -4.90
CA THR A 102 -13.87 4.64 -3.96
C THR A 102 -13.49 4.91 -2.52
N LYS A 103 -14.48 5.34 -1.71
CA LYS A 103 -14.30 5.58 -0.27
C LYS A 103 -13.79 4.36 0.49
N LYS A 104 -13.91 3.14 -0.06
CA LYS A 104 -13.37 1.93 0.57
C LYS A 104 -11.85 1.96 0.72
N ILE A 105 -11.14 2.66 -0.16
CA ILE A 105 -9.67 2.74 -0.14
C ILE A 105 -9.16 3.35 1.17
N ILE A 106 -9.87 4.32 1.76
CA ILE A 106 -9.45 4.89 3.05
C ILE A 106 -9.49 3.85 4.18
N LEU A 107 -10.39 2.86 4.09
CA LEU A 107 -10.51 1.81 5.11
C LEU A 107 -9.54 0.66 4.85
N THR A 108 -9.34 0.29 3.58
CA THR A 108 -8.45 -0.83 3.25
C THR A 108 -6.99 -0.42 3.32
N GLN A 109 -6.59 0.69 2.66
CA GLN A 109 -5.20 1.17 2.58
C GLN A 109 -4.90 2.30 3.56
N GLY A 110 -5.81 3.27 3.65
CA GLY A 110 -5.58 4.47 4.44
C GLY A 110 -5.47 4.17 5.93
N MET A 111 -6.38 3.38 6.48
CA MET A 111 -6.43 3.09 7.92
C MET A 111 -5.18 2.34 8.41
N PRO A 112 -4.71 1.24 7.77
CA PRO A 112 -3.45 0.62 8.15
C PRO A 112 -2.26 1.57 8.04
N ALA A 113 -2.15 2.34 6.95
CA ALA A 113 -1.04 3.25 6.73
C ALA A 113 -1.02 4.41 7.74
N MET A 114 -2.17 5.02 8.03
CA MET A 114 -2.28 6.08 9.05
C MET A 114 -1.94 5.54 10.44
N LEU A 115 -2.42 4.34 10.79
CA LEU A 115 -2.09 3.72 12.07
C LEU A 115 -0.58 3.42 12.19
N ALA A 116 0.02 2.87 11.14
CA ALA A 116 1.47 2.64 11.08
C ALA A 116 2.26 3.94 11.22
N LEU A 117 1.83 5.00 10.51
CA LEU A 117 2.47 6.31 10.57
C LEU A 117 2.41 6.93 11.97
N ILE A 118 1.24 6.89 12.62
CA ILE A 118 1.06 7.40 13.98
C ILE A 118 1.95 6.63 14.96
N LEU A 119 1.94 5.29 14.90
CA LEU A 119 2.76 4.46 15.79
C LEU A 119 4.27 4.63 15.54
N LEU A 120 4.67 4.85 14.29
CA LEU A 120 6.04 5.15 13.92
C LEU A 120 6.50 6.48 14.54
N VAL A 121 5.68 7.53 14.43
CA VAL A 121 6.00 8.84 15.03
C VAL A 121 6.08 8.73 16.56
N ILE A 122 5.11 8.07 17.21
CA ILE A 122 5.11 7.91 18.67
C ILE A 122 6.31 7.07 19.14
N ASN A 123 6.77 6.09 18.35
CA ASN A 123 7.92 5.27 18.71
C ASN A 123 9.26 6.05 18.72
N GLU A 124 9.35 7.13 17.96
CA GLU A 124 10.58 7.92 17.76
C GLU A 124 10.60 9.21 18.59
N MET A 125 9.50 9.53 19.26
CA MET A 125 9.42 10.58 20.29
C MET A 125 10.04 10.10 21.61
#